data_AF-A0A533ZYG9-F1
#
_entry.id   AF-A0A533ZYG9-F1
#
_cell.length_a   1.000
_cell.length_b   1.000
_cell.length_c   1.000
_cell.angle_alpha   90.00
_cell.angle_beta   90.00
_cell.angle_gamma   90.00
#
_symmetry.space_group_name_H-M   'P 1'
#
loop_
_entity.id
_entity.type
_entity.pdbx_description
1 polymer ?
#
loop_
_entity_poly.entity_id
_entity_poly.type
_entity_poly.pdbx_seq_one_letter_code
_entity_poly.pdbx_strand_id
1 'polypeptide(L)'
;MRVGNFKIHVTKNHINKLGFDFFSRFDNYIFIPNKMQFCYNATKFTQNDKKFLRYFSLAYYNGHLEFRYNTPANIAPYQLLNGDILLQINNINVNNLDIKQVRELLNNTSSNKLNILILRGKNKIKLQI
;
A
#
# COMPACT_ATOMS: atom_id res chain seq x y z
N MET A 1 -23.66 -10.63 16.18
CA MET A 1 -22.64 -10.83 15.12
C MET A 1 -23.38 -10.89 13.79
N ARG A 2 -22.96 -10.16 12.75
CA ARG A 2 -23.63 -10.13 11.44
C ARG A 2 -22.94 -11.10 10.47
N VAL A 3 -23.67 -11.64 9.50
CA VAL A 3 -23.12 -12.50 8.43
C VAL A 3 -23.22 -11.76 7.10
N GLY A 4 -22.09 -11.64 6.39
CA GLY A 4 -22.03 -11.12 5.03
C GLY A 4 -21.56 -12.18 4.03
N ASN A 5 -22.05 -12.09 2.79
CA ASN A 5 -21.57 -12.93 1.69
C ASN A 5 -20.50 -12.17 0.90
N PHE A 6 -19.37 -12.81 0.61
CA PHE A 6 -18.35 -12.29 -0.31
C PHE A 6 -18.74 -12.63 -1.75
N LYS A 7 -18.81 -11.60 -2.61
CA LYS A 7 -18.82 -11.78 -4.07
C LYS A 7 -17.48 -11.32 -4.61
N ILE A 8 -16.59 -12.26 -4.91
CA ILE A 8 -15.35 -11.97 -5.61
C ILE A 8 -15.67 -12.02 -7.10
N HIS A 9 -15.97 -10.87 -7.69
CA HIS A 9 -15.97 -10.77 -9.15
C HIS A 9 -14.53 -10.73 -9.65
N VAL A 10 -14.25 -11.32 -10.81
CA VAL A 10 -12.98 -11.12 -11.51
C VAL A 10 -13.30 -10.14 -12.63
N THR A 11 -12.83 -8.90 -12.54
CA THR A 11 -12.95 -7.94 -13.64
C THR A 11 -12.03 -8.36 -14.78
N LYS A 12 -12.30 -7.94 -16.04
CA LYS A 12 -11.46 -8.25 -17.22
C LYS A 12 -9.97 -7.89 -17.05
N ASN A 13 -9.64 -7.05 -16.07
CA ASN A 13 -8.27 -6.66 -15.72
C ASN A 13 -7.71 -7.41 -14.49
N HIS A 14 -8.35 -8.51 -14.06
CA HIS A 14 -7.92 -9.45 -13.00
C HIS A 14 -7.54 -8.86 -11.63
N ILE A 15 -7.96 -7.64 -11.29
CA ILE A 15 -7.56 -7.01 -10.02
C ILE A 15 -8.79 -6.45 -9.31
N ASN A 16 -9.47 -7.32 -8.56
CA ASN A 16 -10.28 -6.89 -7.43
C ASN A 16 -9.46 -7.12 -6.16
N LYS A 17 -8.73 -6.09 -5.73
CA LYS A 17 -7.92 -6.12 -4.50
C LYS A 17 -8.72 -5.54 -3.35
N LEU A 18 -9.24 -6.40 -2.49
CA LEU A 18 -9.55 -5.99 -1.13
C LEU A 18 -8.27 -6.09 -0.31
N GLY A 19 -7.72 -4.96 0.12
CA GLY A 19 -6.56 -4.95 1.02
C GLY A 19 -6.93 -5.48 2.40
N PHE A 20 -5.95 -6.00 3.14
CA PHE A 20 -6.17 -6.43 4.53
C PHE A 20 -6.64 -5.29 5.45
N ASP A 21 -6.33 -4.04 5.10
CA ASP A 21 -6.82 -2.83 5.78
C ASP A 21 -8.37 -2.70 5.73
N PHE A 22 -9.05 -3.37 4.80
CA PHE A 22 -10.51 -3.45 4.85
C PHE A 22 -10.99 -4.23 6.07
N PHE A 23 -10.29 -5.33 6.41
CA PHE A 23 -10.67 -6.19 7.51
C PHE A 23 -10.32 -5.60 8.89
N SER A 24 -9.37 -4.66 8.96
CA SER A 24 -9.08 -3.93 10.21
C SER A 24 -10.24 -3.03 10.67
N ARG A 25 -11.25 -2.81 9.84
CA ARG A 25 -12.47 -2.06 10.19
C ARG A 25 -13.47 -2.89 11.01
N PHE A 26 -13.23 -4.19 11.16
CA PHE A 26 -14.07 -5.08 11.97
C PHE A 26 -13.39 -5.36 13.31
N ASP A 27 -14.15 -5.32 14.40
CA ASP A 27 -13.61 -5.63 15.74
C ASP A 27 -13.23 -7.11 15.85
N ASN A 28 -13.99 -7.98 15.19
CA ASN A 28 -13.74 -9.40 15.05
C ASN A 28 -14.30 -9.87 13.71
N TYR A 29 -13.60 -10.78 13.02
CA TYR A 29 -14.11 -11.43 11.82
C TYR A 29 -13.65 -12.90 11.70
N ILE A 30 -14.47 -13.73 11.04
CA ILE A 30 -14.13 -15.13 10.68
C ILE A 30 -14.45 -15.33 9.21
N PHE A 31 -13.54 -15.97 8.46
CA PHE A 31 -13.80 -16.45 7.11
C PHE A 31 -14.32 -17.88 7.11
N ILE A 32 -15.36 -18.13 6.33
CA ILE A 32 -15.91 -19.47 6.07
C ILE A 32 -15.75 -19.73 4.56
N PRO A 33 -14.59 -20.25 4.11
CA PRO A 33 -14.22 -20.25 2.68
C PRO A 33 -15.17 -21.06 1.80
N ASN A 34 -15.61 -22.24 2.27
CA ASN A 34 -16.51 -23.12 1.54
C ASN A 34 -17.90 -22.51 1.26
N LYS A 35 -18.27 -21.46 2.00
CA LYS A 35 -19.52 -20.71 1.80
C LYS A 35 -19.28 -19.29 1.26
N MET A 36 -18.02 -18.88 1.08
CA MET A 36 -17.62 -17.49 0.84
C MET A 36 -18.35 -16.50 1.77
N GLN A 37 -18.42 -16.84 3.06
CA GLN A 37 -19.08 -16.03 4.08
C GLN A 37 -18.07 -15.42 5.05
N PHE A 38 -18.41 -14.27 5.62
CA PHE A 38 -17.69 -13.71 6.75
C PHE A 38 -18.66 -13.25 7.85
N CYS A 39 -18.37 -13.63 9.08
CA CYS A 39 -19.10 -13.15 10.26
C CYS A 39 -18.31 -11.98 10.85
N TYR A 40 -18.96 -10.86 11.15
CA TYR A 40 -18.26 -9.66 11.61
C TYR A 40 -19.00 -8.86 12.70
N ASN A 41 -18.23 -8.08 13.45
CA ASN A 41 -18.72 -6.95 14.24
C ASN A 41 -18.16 -5.64 13.66
N ALA A 42 -19.04 -4.67 13.40
CA ALA A 42 -18.77 -3.48 12.57
C ALA A 42 -19.08 -2.18 13.30
N THR A 43 -18.87 -2.13 14.62
CA THR A 43 -19.16 -0.91 15.40
C THR A 43 -18.34 0.30 14.93
N LYS A 44 -17.21 0.06 14.25
CA LYS A 44 -16.28 1.08 13.72
C LYS A 44 -16.28 1.19 12.18
N PHE A 45 -17.21 0.53 11.49
CA PHE A 45 -17.16 0.40 10.03
C PHE A 45 -17.19 1.74 9.27
N THR A 46 -17.84 2.75 9.86
CA THR A 46 -17.96 4.11 9.30
C THR A 46 -16.78 5.02 9.62
N GLN A 47 -15.61 4.48 9.99
CA GLN A 47 -14.42 5.33 10.12
C GLN A 47 -14.10 6.01 8.80
N ASN A 48 -13.96 7.34 8.86
CA ASN A 48 -13.44 8.16 7.77
C ASN A 48 -11.96 7.83 7.62
N ASP A 49 -11.63 6.88 6.75
CA ASP A 49 -10.26 6.63 6.36
C ASP A 49 -9.65 7.95 5.87
N LYS A 50 -8.51 8.34 6.48
CA LYS A 50 -7.76 9.51 6.01
C LYS A 50 -7.44 9.32 4.54
N LYS A 51 -7.84 10.31 3.72
CA LYS A 51 -7.47 10.33 2.31
C LYS A 51 -5.96 10.54 2.22
N PHE A 52 -5.25 9.52 1.73
CA PHE A 52 -3.82 9.62 1.45
C PHE A 52 -3.56 10.68 0.38
N LEU A 53 -2.42 11.39 0.50
CA LEU A 53 -1.99 12.35 -0.52
C LEU A 53 -1.58 11.64 -1.82
N ARG A 54 -1.03 10.44 -1.67
CA ARG A 54 -0.57 9.57 -2.76
C ARG A 54 -0.59 8.12 -2.29
N TYR A 55 -0.50 7.18 -3.22
CA TYR A 55 -0.36 5.77 -2.91
C TYR A 55 0.63 5.12 -3.87
N PHE A 56 1.69 4.52 -3.33
CA PHE A 56 2.62 3.70 -4.11
C PHE A 56 2.50 2.24 -3.72
N SER A 57 2.30 1.39 -4.71
CA SER A 57 2.39 -0.04 -4.56
C SER A 57 3.86 -0.44 -4.42
N LEU A 58 4.17 -1.06 -3.28
CA LEU A 58 5.48 -1.59 -2.93
C LEU A 58 5.39 -3.11 -2.77
N ALA A 59 6.44 -3.81 -3.16
CA ALA A 59 6.61 -5.23 -2.91
C ALA A 59 7.98 -5.50 -2.30
N TYR A 60 8.04 -6.44 -1.37
CA TYR A 60 9.31 -6.98 -0.91
C TYR A 60 9.77 -8.05 -1.91
N TYR A 61 10.92 -7.83 -2.54
CA TYR A 61 11.47 -8.72 -3.55
C TYR A 61 12.99 -8.78 -3.39
N ASN A 62 13.59 -9.98 -3.46
CA ASN A 62 15.04 -10.18 -3.33
C ASN A 62 15.68 -9.39 -2.16
N GLY A 63 15.03 -9.38 -0.99
CA GLY A 63 15.55 -8.74 0.22
C GLY A 63 15.41 -7.22 0.30
N HIS A 64 14.67 -6.58 -0.61
CA HIS A 64 14.48 -5.13 -0.61
C HIS A 64 13.05 -4.72 -0.96
N LEU A 65 12.68 -3.48 -0.61
CA LEU A 65 11.42 -2.89 -1.01
C LEU A 65 11.56 -2.22 -2.38
N GLU A 66 10.70 -2.62 -3.31
CA GLU A 66 10.71 -2.16 -4.69
C GLU A 66 9.33 -1.59 -5.06
N PHE A 67 9.33 -0.49 -5.82
CA PHE A 67 8.11 0.02 -6.45
C PHE A 67 7.65 -0.96 -7.52
N ARG A 68 6.48 -1.57 -7.33
CA ARG A 68 5.93 -2.58 -8.25
C ARG A 68 4.44 -2.45 -8.43
N TYR A 69 3.98 -2.79 -9.63
CA TYR A 69 2.56 -2.82 -10.00
C TYR A 69 1.87 -1.45 -9.91
N ASN A 70 2.62 -0.35 -10.02
CA ASN A 70 2.07 0.99 -10.14
C ASN A 70 1.66 1.27 -11.58
N THR A 71 0.54 1.97 -11.77
CA THR A 71 0.19 2.49 -13.09
C THR A 71 1.10 3.66 -13.45
N PRO A 72 1.48 3.85 -14.73
CA PRO A 72 2.34 4.95 -15.15
C PRO A 72 1.82 6.33 -14.68
N ALA A 73 0.51 6.55 -14.78
CA ALA A 73 -0.13 7.80 -14.36
C ALA A 73 0.03 8.12 -12.87
N ASN A 74 0.21 7.12 -12.00
CA ASN A 74 0.36 7.32 -10.56
C ASN A 74 1.81 7.61 -10.17
N ILE A 75 2.78 6.96 -10.83
CA ILE A 75 4.18 6.97 -10.39
C ILE A 75 5.08 7.95 -11.16
N ALA A 76 4.81 8.14 -12.46
CA ALA A 76 5.62 8.99 -13.34
C ALA A 76 5.67 10.49 -12.93
N PRO A 77 4.59 11.11 -12.41
CA PRO A 77 4.64 12.50 -11.94
C PRO A 77 5.70 12.74 -10.85
N TYR A 78 6.10 11.68 -10.16
CA TYR A 78 7.09 11.70 -9.08
C TYR A 78 8.48 11.26 -9.55
N GLN A 79 8.68 11.13 -10.86
CA GLN A 79 9.94 10.67 -11.49
C GLN A 79 10.38 9.27 -11.04
N LEU A 80 9.44 8.50 -10.49
CA LEU A 80 9.61 7.13 -10.05
C LEU A 80 9.18 6.16 -11.15
N LEU A 81 9.77 4.96 -11.14
CA LEU A 81 9.46 3.87 -12.06
C LEU A 81 9.20 2.59 -11.28
N ASN A 82 8.41 1.68 -11.86
CA ASN A 82 8.40 0.31 -11.37
C ASN A 82 9.80 -0.30 -11.60
N GLY A 83 10.34 -1.03 -10.62
CA GLY A 83 11.73 -1.48 -10.63
C GLY A 83 12.66 -0.66 -9.73
N ASP A 84 12.26 0.55 -9.35
CA ASP A 84 13.07 1.36 -8.43
C ASP A 84 13.06 0.72 -7.03
N ILE A 85 14.24 0.60 -6.44
CA ILE A 85 14.42 0.06 -5.10
C ILE A 85 14.45 1.21 -4.11
N LEU A 86 13.60 1.19 -3.09
CA LEU A 86 13.53 2.23 -2.08
C LEU A 86 14.58 2.00 -1.00
N LEU A 87 15.51 2.95 -0.83
CA LEU A 87 16.60 2.87 0.14
C LEU A 87 16.34 3.73 1.38
N GLN A 88 15.85 4.96 1.18
CA GLN A 88 15.60 5.88 2.29
C GLN A 88 14.34 6.70 2.08
N ILE A 89 13.71 7.10 3.18
CA ILE A 89 12.65 8.11 3.24
C ILE A 89 13.04 9.15 4.29
N ASN A 90 13.09 10.42 3.92
CA ASN A 90 13.46 11.55 4.78
C ASN A 90 14.76 11.29 5.57
N ASN A 91 15.79 10.78 4.89
CA ASN A 91 17.09 10.38 5.43
C ASN A 91 17.09 9.18 6.41
N ILE A 92 15.95 8.50 6.58
CA ILE A 92 15.85 7.27 7.36
C ILE A 92 16.00 6.08 6.42
N ASN A 93 16.89 5.14 6.75
CA ASN A 93 17.01 3.89 5.99
C ASN A 93 15.74 3.06 6.14
N VAL A 94 15.18 2.61 5.03
CA VAL A 94 13.94 1.84 5.01
C VAL A 94 14.06 0.52 5.78
N ASN A 95 15.24 -0.07 5.89
CA ASN A 95 15.45 -1.28 6.69
C ASN A 95 15.25 -1.04 8.20
N ASN A 96 15.24 0.21 8.66
CA ASN A 96 14.97 0.58 10.05
C ASN A 96 13.49 0.91 10.29
N LEU A 97 12.63 0.75 9.27
CA LEU A 97 11.21 1.05 9.33
C LEU A 97 10.42 -0.21 9.07
N ASP A 98 9.30 -0.38 9.77
CA ASP A 98 8.31 -1.38 9.37
C ASP A 98 7.53 -0.90 8.11
N ILE A 99 6.85 -1.85 7.45
CA ILE A 99 6.11 -1.54 6.22
C ILE A 99 4.96 -0.54 6.43
N LYS A 100 4.41 -0.46 7.65
CA LYS A 100 3.34 0.49 7.97
C LYS A 100 3.90 1.90 8.06
N GLN A 101 5.04 2.09 8.74
CA GLN A 101 5.76 3.36 8.82
C GLN A 101 6.19 3.84 7.44
N VAL A 102 6.73 2.94 6.61
CA VAL A 102 7.08 3.23 5.20
C VAL A 102 5.87 3.79 4.45
N ARG A 103 4.72 3.10 4.54
CA ARG A 103 3.48 3.53 3.88
C ARG A 103 2.98 4.86 4.42
N GLU A 104 3.00 5.06 5.74
CA GLU A 104 2.58 6.31 6.36
C GLU A 104 3.42 7.49 5.89
N LEU A 105 4.75 7.34 5.85
CA LEU A 105 5.64 8.41 5.38
C LEU A 105 5.41 8.72 3.90
N LEU A 106 5.34 7.71 3.03
CA LEU A 106 5.12 7.91 1.59
C LEU A 106 3.75 8.54 1.30
N ASN A 107 2.70 8.06 1.96
CA ASN A 107 1.32 8.41 1.64
C ASN A 107 0.90 9.76 2.25
N ASN A 108 1.50 10.17 3.38
CA ASN A 108 1.03 11.34 4.14
C ASN A 108 2.01 12.51 4.19
N THR A 109 3.30 12.31 3.90
CA THR A 109 4.24 13.45 3.84
C THR A 109 3.86 14.34 2.67
N SER A 110 3.76 15.66 2.86
CA SER A 110 3.36 16.62 1.80
C SER A 110 4.31 16.65 0.60
N SER A 111 3.78 16.99 -0.59
CA SER A 111 4.46 16.88 -1.90
C SER A 111 5.59 17.88 -2.18
N ASN A 112 6.28 18.35 -1.14
CA ASN A 112 7.53 19.11 -1.26
C ASN A 112 8.49 18.77 -0.10
N LYS A 113 8.07 17.86 0.78
CA LYS A 113 8.79 17.48 2.01
C LYS A 113 9.20 16.02 1.98
N LEU A 114 8.73 15.24 1.01
CA LEU A 114 9.04 13.84 0.90
C LEU A 114 10.36 13.68 0.13
N ASN A 115 11.43 13.45 0.85
CA ASN A 115 12.71 13.12 0.24
C ASN A 115 12.87 11.61 0.21
N ILE A 116 13.09 11.03 -0.97
CA ILE A 116 13.40 9.62 -1.08
C ILE A 116 14.73 9.40 -1.76
N LEU A 117 15.44 8.36 -1.31
CA LEU A 117 16.60 7.83 -2.01
C LEU A 117 16.21 6.49 -2.60
N ILE A 118 16.37 6.34 -3.90
CA ILE A 118 16.14 5.10 -4.62
C ILE A 118 17.42 4.58 -5.27
N LEU A 119 17.43 3.29 -5.60
CA LEU A 119 18.39 2.67 -6.50
C LEU A 119 17.67 2.27 -7.79
N ARG A 120 18.13 2.82 -8.92
CA ARG A 120 17.65 2.49 -10.26
C ARG A 120 18.79 1.84 -11.04
N GLY A 121 18.69 0.53 -11.26
CA GLY A 121 19.82 -0.25 -11.76
C GLY A 121 21.00 -0.18 -10.79
N LYS A 122 22.06 0.56 -11.15
CA LYS A 122 23.24 0.80 -10.30
C LYS A 122 23.32 2.22 -9.73
N ASN A 123 22.42 3.11 -10.14
CA ASN A 123 22.49 4.53 -9.81
C ASN A 123 21.62 4.85 -8.59
N LYS A 124 22.20 5.52 -7.59
CA LYS A 124 21.44 6.09 -6.49
C LYS A 124 20.88 7.45 -6.91
N ILE A 125 19.58 7.63 -6.79
CA ILE A 125 18.89 8.84 -7.21
C ILE A 125 18.12 9.40 -6.01
N LYS A 126 18.38 10.66 -5.68
CA LYS A 126 17.63 11.38 -4.65
C LYS A 126 16.50 12.15 -5.33
N LEU A 127 15.28 11.93 -4.89
CA LEU A 127 14.08 12.60 -5.41
C LEU A 127 13.42 13.38 -4.27
N GLN A 128 12.96 14.58 -4.60
CA GLN A 128 12.10 15.37 -3.72
C GLN A 128 10.70 15.36 -4.34
N ILE A 129 9.76 14.82 -3.58
CA ILE A 129 8.37 14.53 -3.95
C ILE A 129 7.42 15.39 -3.14
#